data_AF-A0A535XLK6-F1
#
_entry.id   AF-A0A535XLK6-F1
#
_cell.length_a   1.000
_cell.length_b   1.000
_cell.length_c   1.000
_cell.angle_alpha   90.00
_cell.angle_beta   90.00
_cell.angle_gamma   90.00
#
_symmetry.space_group_name_H-M   'P 1'
#
loop_
_entity.id
_entity.type
_entity.pdbx_description
1 polymer ?
#
loop_
_entity_poly.entity_id
_entity_poly.type
_entity_poly.pdbx_seq_one_letter_code
_entity_poly.pdbx_strand_id
1 'polypeptide(L)'
;MFASQFTGYWRDGKRVAMDRNAVLPDRCFKCNEPADGYRRTVKLTHVPLGAEMMVGAIAYAFAKQAKVEIGLCERHRRSRATNIALVSLAVVGASILVFTQVHATDVVLPLLATVGLIGGVIGLLYAAVGTRIVRATKITDTHVWLKGAGESFLASLPDAPAVGAGGTLPTLDVANVAPADPAVAAAAAFRDVRNGALTFLAGCIVTFGTYALLPGRYFIAWGAVIYGLVRLVRGARVYLKVPAEHRRMGQALMLVAIVGAGIFAGGWVVTNEVAAVTQANEFDAALTSAAQFQTQGARLFRDVMNRDGWSPQDAADMRQVASSYGRAADVLTASSVPAEYAWYRDGLVRNYREAVDIAMLFSRLTGASTQGEFDALTAKWSARVKDLGQLQARLEAQPTPSR
;
A
#
# COMPACT_ATOMS: atom_id res chain seq x y z
N MET A 1 -26.22 -4.97 -62.31
CA MET A 1 -25.29 -4.25 -61.39
C MET A 1 -25.53 -4.82 -60.00
N PHE A 2 -24.59 -5.63 -59.49
CA PHE A 2 -24.73 -6.27 -58.19
C PHE A 2 -24.52 -5.23 -57.10
N ALA A 3 -25.55 -4.97 -56.29
CA ALA A 3 -25.38 -4.33 -55.00
C ALA A 3 -24.46 -5.24 -54.17
N SER A 4 -23.19 -4.85 -54.02
CA SER A 4 -22.26 -5.56 -53.15
C SER A 4 -22.85 -5.61 -51.75
N GLN A 5 -23.15 -6.80 -51.23
CA GLN A 5 -23.55 -7.00 -49.84
C GLN A 5 -22.47 -6.37 -48.96
N PHE A 6 -22.85 -5.33 -48.22
CA PHE A 6 -21.96 -4.68 -47.27
C PHE A 6 -21.65 -5.68 -46.15
N THR A 7 -20.41 -6.17 -46.11
CA THR A 7 -19.95 -7.17 -45.14
C THR A 7 -19.76 -6.60 -43.72
N GLY A 8 -19.91 -5.28 -43.54
CA GLY A 8 -19.77 -4.63 -42.25
C GLY A 8 -18.32 -4.39 -41.80
N TYR A 9 -17.32 -4.68 -42.63
CA TYR A 9 -15.91 -4.43 -42.31
C TYR A 9 -15.11 -4.10 -43.58
N TRP A 10 -14.09 -3.25 -43.46
CA TRP A 10 -13.27 -2.79 -44.58
C TRP A 10 -11.86 -2.36 -44.14
N ARG A 11 -10.98 -2.16 -45.14
CA ARG A 11 -9.63 -1.65 -44.93
C ARG A 11 -9.64 -0.13 -44.75
N ASP A 12 -9.06 0.35 -43.65
CA ASP A 12 -8.78 1.77 -43.40
C ASP A 12 -7.27 1.97 -43.19
N GLY A 13 -6.52 2.01 -44.30
CA GLY A 13 -5.05 2.09 -44.30
C GLY A 13 -4.40 0.91 -43.58
N LYS A 14 -3.76 1.17 -42.43
CA LYS A 14 -3.13 0.17 -41.54
C LYS A 14 -4.06 -0.32 -40.42
N ARG A 15 -5.36 -0.06 -40.54
CA ARG A 15 -6.39 -0.39 -39.55
C ARG A 15 -7.52 -1.17 -40.23
N VAL A 16 -8.21 -1.97 -39.44
CA VAL A 16 -9.46 -2.62 -39.83
C VAL A 16 -10.59 -1.78 -39.24
N ALA A 17 -11.47 -1.26 -40.08
CA ALA A 17 -12.69 -0.60 -39.65
C ALA A 17 -13.84 -1.60 -39.76
N MET A 18 -14.69 -1.66 -38.75
CA MET A 18 -15.84 -2.55 -38.74
C MET A 18 -17.03 -1.92 -38.03
N ASP A 19 -18.23 -2.26 -38.48
CA ASP A 19 -19.46 -2.10 -37.72
C ASP A 19 -19.36 -2.94 -36.44
N ARG A 20 -19.93 -2.42 -35.34
CA ARG A 20 -19.88 -3.07 -34.03
C ARG A 20 -20.50 -4.47 -34.03
N ASN A 21 -21.45 -4.73 -34.93
CA ASN A 21 -22.16 -6.01 -35.07
C ASN A 21 -21.56 -6.89 -36.17
N ALA A 22 -20.57 -6.39 -36.93
CA ALA A 22 -19.96 -7.18 -37.98
C ALA A 22 -19.13 -8.33 -37.40
N VAL A 23 -19.12 -9.44 -38.13
CA VAL A 23 -18.38 -10.64 -37.77
C VAL A 23 -17.19 -10.78 -38.71
N LEU A 24 -15.98 -10.81 -38.16
CA LEU A 24 -14.77 -11.00 -38.94
C LEU A 24 -14.73 -12.39 -39.59
N PRO A 25 -14.10 -12.52 -40.77
CA PRO A 25 -13.97 -13.81 -41.46
C PRO A 25 -13.15 -14.80 -40.63
N ASP A 26 -13.35 -16.09 -40.87
CA ASP A 26 -12.65 -17.18 -40.16
C ASP A 26 -11.18 -17.35 -40.65
N ARG A 27 -10.41 -16.28 -40.51
CA ARG A 27 -9.01 -16.19 -40.90
C ARG A 27 -8.20 -15.60 -39.76
N CYS A 28 -6.92 -15.96 -39.69
CA CYS A 28 -6.01 -15.47 -38.69
C CYS A 28 -5.79 -13.97 -38.89
N PHE A 29 -6.08 -13.19 -37.85
CA PHE A 29 -5.90 -11.73 -37.84
C PHE A 29 -4.44 -11.29 -38.12
N LYS A 30 -3.44 -12.17 -37.94
CA LYS A 30 -2.01 -11.87 -38.11
C LYS A 30 -1.42 -12.32 -39.44
N CYS A 31 -1.71 -13.54 -39.91
CA CYS A 31 -1.11 -14.07 -41.15
C CYS A 31 -2.11 -14.32 -42.27
N ASN A 32 -3.41 -14.20 -42.01
CA ASN A 32 -4.49 -14.51 -42.95
C ASN A 32 -4.67 -16.00 -43.32
N GLU A 33 -3.95 -16.91 -42.68
CA GLU A 33 -4.19 -18.36 -42.76
C GLU A 33 -5.57 -18.71 -42.18
N PRO A 34 -6.21 -19.83 -42.57
CA PRO A 34 -7.46 -20.27 -41.97
C PRO A 34 -7.35 -20.39 -40.44
N ALA A 35 -8.40 -19.97 -39.74
CA ALA A 35 -8.45 -20.05 -38.27
C ALA A 35 -9.07 -21.36 -37.76
N ASP A 36 -9.53 -22.24 -38.67
CA ASP A 36 -10.13 -23.54 -38.39
C ASP A 36 -11.23 -23.48 -37.31
N GLY A 37 -12.07 -22.44 -37.38
CA GLY A 37 -13.17 -22.19 -36.44
C GLY A 37 -12.76 -21.63 -35.07
N TYR A 38 -11.47 -21.43 -34.80
CA TYR A 38 -11.02 -20.86 -33.53
C TYR A 38 -11.27 -19.36 -33.44
N ARG A 39 -12.21 -18.96 -32.57
CA ARG A 39 -12.54 -17.55 -32.32
C ARG A 39 -12.24 -17.15 -30.88
N ARG A 40 -11.52 -16.03 -30.73
CA ARG A 40 -11.25 -15.43 -29.42
C ARG A 40 -12.03 -14.14 -29.29
N THR A 41 -12.94 -14.09 -28.32
CA THR A 41 -13.59 -12.83 -27.93
C THR A 41 -12.58 -11.94 -27.21
N VAL A 42 -12.30 -10.77 -27.79
CA VAL A 42 -11.43 -9.75 -27.23
C VAL A 42 -12.29 -8.56 -26.81
N LYS A 43 -12.19 -8.21 -25.53
CA LYS A 43 -12.81 -7.00 -24.99
C LYS A 43 -11.85 -5.83 -25.22
N LEU A 44 -12.26 -4.91 -26.08
CA LEU A 44 -11.47 -3.75 -26.47
C LEU A 44 -11.97 -2.52 -25.72
N THR A 45 -11.01 -1.74 -25.23
CA THR A 45 -11.25 -0.48 -24.53
C THR A 45 -10.35 0.56 -25.17
N HIS A 46 -10.94 1.69 -25.59
CA HIS A 46 -10.18 2.79 -26.17
C HIS A 46 -10.24 4.02 -25.26
N VAL A 47 -9.06 4.49 -24.84
CA VAL A 47 -8.88 5.75 -24.14
C VAL A 47 -8.00 6.64 -25.03
N PRO A 48 -8.41 7.88 -25.33
CA PRO A 48 -7.54 8.81 -26.03
C PRO A 48 -6.32 9.14 -25.16
N LEU A 49 -5.12 9.17 -25.76
CA LEU A 49 -3.85 9.39 -25.05
C LEU A 49 -3.87 10.67 -24.19
N GLY A 50 -4.49 11.74 -24.69
CA GLY A 50 -4.66 12.99 -23.94
C GLY A 50 -5.52 12.85 -22.68
N ALA A 51 -6.57 12.01 -22.71
CA ALA A 51 -7.40 11.74 -21.55
C ALA A 51 -6.68 10.82 -20.53
N GLU A 52 -5.85 9.90 -21.01
CA GLU A 52 -5.01 9.04 -20.17
C GLU A 52 -3.94 9.84 -19.42
N MET A 53 -3.30 10.82 -20.07
CA MET A 53 -2.28 11.68 -19.45
C MET A 53 -2.86 12.71 -18.47
N MET A 54 -4.06 13.24 -18.76
CA MET A 54 -4.66 14.31 -17.95
C MET A 54 -5.44 13.79 -16.73
N VAL A 55 -5.98 12.57 -16.80
CA VAL A 55 -6.90 12.02 -15.78
C VAL A 55 -6.45 10.62 -15.27
N GLY A 56 -5.35 10.08 -15.80
CA GLY A 56 -4.75 8.83 -15.34
C GLY A 56 -5.65 7.60 -15.53
N ALA A 57 -5.51 6.60 -14.64
CA ALA A 57 -6.27 5.34 -14.68
C ALA A 57 -7.81 5.52 -14.57
N ILE A 58 -8.28 6.72 -14.25
CA ILE A 58 -9.71 7.08 -14.21
C ILE A 58 -10.29 7.17 -15.63
N ALA A 59 -9.48 7.50 -16.65
CA ALA A 59 -9.93 7.59 -18.05
C ALA A 59 -10.42 6.23 -18.60
N TYR A 60 -9.86 5.12 -18.11
CA TYR A 60 -10.29 3.76 -18.46
C TYR A 60 -11.70 3.42 -17.96
N ALA A 61 -12.24 4.12 -16.95
CA ALA A 61 -13.59 3.89 -16.45
C ALA A 61 -14.68 4.53 -17.33
N PHE A 62 -14.33 5.52 -18.15
CA PHE A 62 -15.23 6.21 -19.09
C PHE A 62 -15.01 5.78 -20.54
N ALA A 63 -14.09 4.84 -20.76
CA ALA A 63 -13.72 4.37 -22.07
C ALA A 63 -14.84 3.55 -22.70
N LYS A 64 -15.19 3.85 -23.96
CA LYS A 64 -16.11 3.02 -24.74
C LYS A 64 -15.51 1.62 -24.90
N GLN A 65 -16.37 0.61 -24.75
CA GLN A 65 -15.98 -0.80 -24.85
C GLN A 65 -16.66 -1.45 -26.05
N ALA A 66 -15.92 -2.30 -26.74
CA ALA A 66 -16.44 -3.16 -27.80
C ALA A 66 -15.97 -4.59 -27.58
N LYS A 67 -16.84 -5.57 -27.85
CA LYS A 67 -16.46 -6.98 -27.88
C LYS A 67 -16.31 -7.36 -29.35
N VAL A 68 -15.15 -7.87 -29.73
CA VAL A 68 -14.89 -8.32 -31.10
C VAL A 68 -14.35 -9.74 -31.03
N GLU A 69 -14.83 -10.60 -31.93
CA GLU A 69 -14.30 -11.95 -32.10
C GLU A 69 -13.27 -11.97 -33.21
N ILE A 70 -12.09 -12.54 -32.91
CA ILE A 70 -10.99 -12.64 -33.87
C ILE A 70 -10.55 -14.09 -34.07
N GLY A 71 -10.27 -14.45 -35.32
CA GLY A 71 -9.65 -15.71 -35.69
C GLY A 71 -8.15 -15.72 -35.47
N LEU A 72 -7.58 -16.83 -35.02
CA LEU A 72 -6.13 -17.05 -34.90
C LEU A 72 -5.76 -18.46 -35.32
N CYS A 73 -4.71 -18.61 -36.15
CA CYS A 73 -4.18 -19.91 -36.52
C CYS A 73 -3.38 -20.54 -35.38
N GLU A 74 -3.13 -21.85 -35.48
CA GLU A 74 -2.46 -22.64 -34.44
C GLU A 74 -1.07 -22.10 -34.07
N ARG A 75 -0.31 -21.64 -35.06
CA ARG A 75 1.03 -21.07 -34.88
C ARG A 75 1.00 -19.85 -33.96
N HIS A 76 0.11 -18.90 -34.23
CA HIS A 76 -0.03 -17.68 -33.43
C HIS A 76 -0.68 -17.95 -32.08
N ARG A 77 -1.53 -18.98 -31.98
CA ARG A 77 -2.11 -19.44 -30.71
C ARG A 77 -1.03 -19.98 -29.77
N ARG A 78 -0.16 -20.87 -30.26
CA ARG A 78 0.95 -21.45 -29.48
C ARG A 78 2.00 -20.42 -29.10
N SER A 79 2.45 -19.60 -30.03
CA SER A 79 3.45 -18.55 -29.75
C SER A 79 2.99 -17.58 -28.65
N ARG A 80 1.68 -17.27 -28.61
CA ARG A 80 1.11 -16.45 -27.54
C ARG A 80 1.09 -17.18 -26.20
N ALA A 81 0.68 -18.45 -26.18
CA ALA A 81 0.64 -19.24 -24.95
C ALA A 81 2.04 -19.36 -24.32
N THR A 82 3.07 -19.62 -25.14
CA THR A 82 4.46 -19.68 -24.67
C THR A 82 4.96 -18.34 -24.15
N ASN A 83 4.66 -17.24 -24.85
CA ASN A 83 5.07 -15.91 -24.38
C ASN A 83 4.39 -15.51 -23.06
N ILE A 84 3.11 -15.83 -22.89
CA ILE A 84 2.41 -15.57 -21.62
C ILE A 84 3.02 -16.43 -20.51
N ALA A 85 3.27 -17.72 -20.75
CA ALA A 85 3.87 -18.60 -19.75
C ALA A 85 5.26 -18.12 -19.30
N LEU A 86 6.13 -17.75 -20.25
CA LEU A 86 7.47 -17.24 -19.95
C LEU A 86 7.42 -15.94 -19.13
N VAL A 87 6.54 -15.01 -19.51
CA VAL A 87 6.41 -13.73 -18.80
C VAL A 87 5.81 -13.92 -17.41
N SER A 88 4.81 -14.80 -17.25
CA SER A 88 4.27 -15.15 -15.94
C SER A 88 5.33 -15.80 -15.04
N LEU A 89 6.15 -16.70 -15.58
CA LEU A 89 7.24 -17.33 -14.83
C LEU A 89 8.29 -16.30 -14.38
N ALA A 90 8.65 -15.37 -15.27
CA ALA A 90 9.59 -14.29 -14.96
C ALA A 90 9.07 -13.36 -13.85
N VAL A 91 7.79 -12.99 -13.89
CA VAL A 91 7.16 -12.15 -12.85
C VAL A 91 7.14 -12.88 -11.51
N VAL A 92 6.72 -14.16 -11.48
CA VAL A 92 6.70 -14.96 -10.26
C VAL A 92 8.11 -15.12 -9.68
N GLY A 93 9.10 -15.44 -10.52
CA GLY A 93 10.50 -15.55 -10.10
C GLY A 93 11.04 -14.24 -9.50
N ALA A 94 10.75 -13.10 -10.14
CA ALA A 94 11.13 -11.79 -9.62
C ALA A 94 10.44 -11.46 -8.28
N SER A 95 9.16 -11.79 -8.13
CA SER A 95 8.44 -11.61 -6.86
C SER A 95 9.03 -12.47 -5.74
N ILE A 96 9.35 -13.75 -6.00
CA ILE A 96 9.97 -14.63 -5.01
C ILE A 96 11.33 -14.07 -4.56
N LEU A 97 12.15 -13.58 -5.50
CA LEU A 97 13.42 -12.94 -5.18
C LEU A 97 13.23 -11.73 -4.27
N VAL A 98 12.22 -10.88 -4.49
CA VAL A 98 11.92 -9.74 -3.59
C VAL A 98 11.51 -10.22 -2.18
N PHE A 99 10.68 -11.26 -2.08
CA PHE A 99 10.20 -11.76 -0.78
C PHE A 99 11.26 -12.48 0.06
N THR A 100 12.23 -13.15 -0.57
CA THR A 100 13.33 -13.82 0.16
C THR A 100 14.32 -12.86 0.85
N GLN A 101 14.27 -11.56 0.52
CA GLN A 101 15.28 -10.57 0.95
C GLN A 101 14.85 -9.72 2.16
N VAL A 102 13.63 -9.91 2.69
CA VAL A 102 13.11 -9.13 3.83
C VAL A 102 13.80 -9.50 5.16
N HIS A 103 14.67 -10.51 5.19
CA HIS A 103 15.36 -10.99 6.38
C HIS A 103 16.80 -10.48 6.57
N ALA A 104 17.35 -9.65 5.68
CA ALA A 104 18.74 -9.21 5.74
C ALA A 104 18.87 -7.69 5.95
N THR A 105 19.61 -7.28 6.98
CA THR A 105 19.68 -5.92 7.53
C THR A 105 20.69 -4.97 6.87
N ASP A 106 21.32 -5.34 5.74
CA ASP A 106 22.38 -4.52 5.13
C ASP A 106 21.89 -3.58 4.02
N VAL A 107 22.41 -2.35 4.04
CA VAL A 107 22.06 -1.19 3.17
C VAL A 107 22.29 -1.43 1.67
N VAL A 108 23.02 -2.48 1.28
CA VAL A 108 23.25 -2.87 -0.13
C VAL A 108 22.02 -3.58 -0.74
N LEU A 109 21.18 -4.21 0.08
CA LEU A 109 20.01 -4.99 -0.35
C LEU A 109 18.78 -4.18 -0.78
N PRO A 110 18.44 -3.03 -0.18
CA PRO A 110 17.37 -2.15 -0.66
C PRO A 110 17.54 -1.70 -2.11
N LEU A 111 18.78 -1.56 -2.58
CA LEU A 111 19.09 -1.12 -3.94
C LEU A 111 18.80 -2.26 -4.95
N LEU A 112 19.12 -3.51 -4.62
CA LEU A 112 18.73 -4.69 -5.40
C LEU A 112 17.22 -4.95 -5.38
N ALA A 113 16.55 -4.73 -4.25
CA ALA A 113 15.09 -4.79 -4.15
C ALA A 113 14.42 -3.72 -5.04
N THR A 114 15.01 -2.52 -5.11
CA THR A 114 14.53 -1.44 -5.98
C THR A 114 14.72 -1.78 -7.46
N VAL A 115 15.87 -2.36 -7.84
CA VAL A 115 16.11 -2.84 -9.22
C VAL A 115 15.18 -4.00 -9.58
N GLY A 116 14.92 -4.94 -8.66
CA GLY A 116 13.98 -6.04 -8.84
C GLY A 116 12.54 -5.56 -9.00
N LEU A 117 12.13 -4.54 -8.24
CA LEU A 117 10.82 -3.89 -8.37
C LEU A 117 10.70 -3.14 -9.70
N ILE A 118 11.72 -2.37 -10.10
CA ILE A 118 11.75 -1.69 -11.39
C ILE A 118 11.70 -2.71 -12.55
N GLY A 119 12.52 -3.76 -12.50
CA GLY A 119 12.52 -4.84 -13.49
C GLY A 119 11.20 -5.59 -13.55
N GLY A 120 10.58 -5.88 -12.40
CA GLY A 120 9.27 -6.51 -12.30
C GLY A 120 8.16 -5.64 -12.87
N VAL A 121 8.18 -4.33 -12.59
CA VAL A 121 7.24 -3.35 -13.17
C VAL A 121 7.44 -3.24 -14.69
N ILE A 122 8.67 -3.14 -15.18
CA ILE A 122 8.97 -3.12 -16.62
C ILE A 122 8.52 -4.41 -17.30
N GLY A 123 8.77 -5.57 -16.69
CA GLY A 123 8.32 -6.87 -17.18
C GLY A 123 6.79 -6.98 -17.24
N LEU A 124 6.10 -6.49 -16.22
CA LEU A 124 4.64 -6.47 -16.15
C LEU A 124 4.03 -5.49 -17.17
N LEU A 125 4.68 -4.34 -17.39
CA LEU A 125 4.30 -3.39 -18.44
C LEU A 125 4.51 -3.99 -19.84
N TYR A 126 5.64 -4.67 -20.07
CA TYR A 126 5.89 -5.39 -21.32
C TYR A 126 4.87 -6.50 -21.53
N ALA A 127 4.50 -7.25 -20.49
CA ALA A 127 3.42 -8.23 -20.52
C ALA A 127 2.08 -7.59 -20.92
N ALA A 128 1.72 -6.48 -20.29
CA ALA A 128 0.43 -5.81 -20.45
C ALA A 128 0.26 -5.13 -21.82
N VAL A 129 1.36 -4.68 -22.43
CA VAL A 129 1.38 -3.96 -23.71
C VAL A 129 1.73 -4.89 -24.88
N GLY A 130 2.75 -5.73 -24.74
CA GLY A 130 3.31 -6.57 -25.80
C GLY A 130 2.45 -7.79 -26.16
N THR A 131 1.59 -8.28 -25.25
CA THR A 131 0.75 -9.46 -25.51
C THR A 131 -0.62 -9.15 -26.15
N ARG A 132 -0.91 -7.86 -26.41
CA ARG A 132 -2.19 -7.46 -27.03
C ARG A 132 -2.19 -7.77 -28.53
N ILE A 133 -3.01 -8.76 -28.90
CA ILE A 133 -3.17 -9.20 -30.29
C ILE A 133 -3.77 -8.07 -31.16
N VAL A 134 -4.73 -7.33 -30.60
CA VAL A 134 -5.48 -6.26 -31.25
C VAL A 134 -5.58 -5.06 -30.32
N ARG A 135 -5.46 -3.85 -30.88
CA ARG A 135 -5.65 -2.59 -30.15
C ARG A 135 -6.72 -1.76 -30.82
N ALA A 136 -7.70 -1.28 -30.06
CA ALA A 136 -8.66 -0.32 -30.58
C ALA A 136 -8.04 1.07 -30.67
N THR A 137 -8.10 1.68 -31.86
CA THR A 137 -7.61 3.05 -32.12
C THR A 137 -8.72 4.08 -32.07
N LYS A 138 -9.97 3.67 -32.28
CA LYS A 138 -11.16 4.52 -32.19
C LYS A 138 -12.36 3.61 -31.96
N ILE A 139 -13.26 4.00 -31.06
CA ILE A 139 -14.54 3.31 -30.82
C ILE A 139 -15.63 4.39 -30.85
N THR A 140 -16.53 4.29 -31.82
CA THR A 140 -17.77 5.06 -31.85
C THR A 140 -18.94 4.16 -31.43
N ASP A 141 -20.15 4.69 -31.42
CA ASP A 141 -21.34 3.92 -31.03
C ASP A 141 -21.69 2.84 -32.07
N THR A 142 -21.42 3.12 -33.34
CA THR A 142 -21.71 2.23 -34.47
C THR A 142 -20.48 1.47 -35.00
N HIS A 143 -19.28 2.02 -34.87
CA HIS A 143 -18.08 1.49 -35.53
C HIS A 143 -16.87 1.37 -34.60
N VAL A 144 -15.96 0.46 -34.97
CA VAL A 144 -14.73 0.17 -34.24
C VAL A 144 -13.55 0.12 -35.22
N TRP A 145 -12.45 0.78 -34.85
CA TRP A 145 -11.19 0.72 -35.60
C TRP A 145 -10.15 -0.07 -34.82
N LEU A 146 -9.62 -1.09 -35.47
CA LEU A 146 -8.68 -2.06 -34.91
C LEU A 146 -7.30 -1.91 -35.56
N LYS A 147 -6.25 -1.98 -34.74
CA LYS A 147 -4.85 -2.05 -35.18
C LYS A 147 -4.24 -3.37 -34.75
N GLY A 148 -3.25 -3.82 -35.51
CA GLY A 148 -2.51 -5.06 -35.26
C GLY A 148 -2.84 -6.20 -36.22
N ALA A 149 -3.68 -5.95 -37.24
CA ALA A 149 -3.86 -6.89 -38.34
C ALA A 149 -2.56 -7.00 -39.15
N GLY A 150 -2.24 -8.19 -39.64
CA GLY A 150 -1.13 -8.37 -40.57
C GLY A 150 -1.45 -7.83 -41.95
N GLU A 151 -0.40 -7.51 -42.72
CA GLU A 151 -0.57 -6.94 -44.06
C GLU A 151 -1.32 -7.89 -45.01
N SER A 152 -1.08 -9.20 -44.91
CA SER A 152 -1.81 -10.21 -45.69
C SER A 152 -3.30 -10.25 -45.36
N PHE A 153 -3.68 -9.98 -44.10
CA PHE A 153 -5.08 -9.88 -43.69
C PHE A 153 -5.69 -8.57 -44.20
N LEU A 154 -4.98 -7.45 -44.02
CA LEU A 154 -5.42 -6.13 -44.49
C LEU A 154 -5.65 -6.09 -46.01
N ALA A 155 -4.77 -6.71 -46.79
CA ALA A 155 -4.87 -6.78 -48.24
C ALA A 155 -6.08 -7.61 -48.72
N SER A 156 -6.64 -8.48 -47.87
CA SER A 156 -7.80 -9.30 -48.20
C SER A 156 -9.15 -8.65 -47.86
N LEU A 157 -9.14 -7.50 -47.20
CA LEU A 157 -10.36 -6.78 -46.83
C LEU A 157 -10.88 -5.95 -48.01
N PRO A 158 -12.20 -5.76 -48.12
CA PRO A 158 -12.76 -4.88 -49.13
C PRO A 158 -12.36 -3.43 -48.88
N ASP A 159 -12.39 -2.64 -49.95
CA ASP A 159 -12.18 -1.20 -49.89
C ASP A 159 -13.30 -0.51 -49.09
N ALA A 160 -13.00 0.71 -48.63
CA ALA A 160 -13.93 1.48 -47.84
C ALA A 160 -15.24 1.74 -48.60
N PRO A 161 -16.41 1.62 -47.95
CA PRO A 161 -17.68 1.92 -48.59
C PRO A 161 -17.74 3.41 -48.97
N ALA A 162 -18.44 3.72 -50.06
CA ALA A 162 -18.74 5.10 -50.42
C ALA A 162 -19.52 5.77 -49.27
N VAL A 163 -19.00 6.87 -48.75
CA VAL A 163 -19.65 7.64 -47.68
C VAL A 163 -20.87 8.34 -48.27
N GLY A 164 -22.06 8.11 -47.70
CA GLY A 164 -23.29 8.75 -48.19
C GLY A 164 -23.26 10.27 -48.05
N ALA A 165 -24.20 10.97 -48.72
CA ALA A 165 -24.25 12.44 -48.80
C ALA A 165 -24.27 13.20 -47.46
N GLY A 166 -24.47 12.51 -46.32
CA GLY A 166 -24.40 13.06 -44.96
C GLY A 166 -23.14 12.73 -44.16
N GLY A 167 -22.09 12.13 -44.76
CA GLY A 167 -20.86 11.77 -44.04
C GLY A 167 -20.98 10.54 -43.13
N THR A 168 -22.12 9.84 -43.15
CA THR A 168 -22.39 8.67 -42.32
C THR A 168 -21.89 7.39 -43.00
N LEU A 169 -21.22 6.55 -42.21
CA LEU A 169 -20.79 5.21 -42.64
C LEU A 169 -21.99 4.25 -42.62
N PRO A 170 -22.12 3.34 -43.60
CA PRO A 170 -23.19 2.35 -43.62
C PRO A 170 -23.08 1.43 -42.40
N THR A 171 -24.21 1.18 -41.73
CA THR A 171 -24.32 0.27 -40.61
C THR A 171 -25.11 -0.96 -41.03
N LEU A 172 -24.79 -2.12 -40.48
CA LEU A 172 -25.66 -3.30 -40.63
C LEU A 172 -26.99 -2.98 -39.92
N ASP A 173 -28.13 -3.22 -40.58
CA ASP A 173 -29.47 -2.88 -40.06
C ASP A 173 -29.61 -3.27 -38.59
N VAL A 174 -29.70 -2.25 -37.74
CA VAL A 174 -29.79 -2.42 -36.30
C VAL A 174 -31.28 -2.63 -35.98
N ALA A 175 -31.65 -3.80 -35.47
CA ALA A 175 -32.78 -3.88 -34.57
C ALA A 175 -32.48 -2.89 -33.43
N ASN A 176 -33.14 -1.73 -33.44
CA ASN A 176 -32.98 -0.67 -32.45
C ASN A 176 -32.94 -1.26 -31.04
N VAL A 177 -31.75 -1.41 -30.45
CA VAL A 177 -31.65 -1.69 -29.02
C VAL A 177 -32.07 -0.39 -28.35
N ALA A 178 -33.30 -0.36 -27.86
CA ALA A 178 -33.84 0.76 -27.12
C ALA A 178 -32.83 1.24 -26.06
N PRO A 179 -32.72 2.56 -25.80
CA PRO A 179 -31.88 3.05 -24.72
C PRO A 179 -32.25 2.29 -23.43
N ALA A 180 -31.24 1.75 -22.75
CA ALA A 180 -31.45 0.99 -21.53
C ALA A 180 -32.29 1.81 -20.54
N ASP A 181 -33.33 1.20 -19.98
CA ASP A 181 -34.22 1.82 -19.00
C ASP A 181 -33.41 2.55 -17.90
N PRO A 182 -33.61 3.87 -17.70
CA PRO A 182 -32.86 4.67 -16.73
C PRO A 182 -32.96 4.10 -15.30
N ALA A 183 -34.04 3.41 -14.95
CA ALA A 183 -34.20 2.73 -13.66
C ALA A 183 -33.24 1.53 -13.51
N VAL A 184 -33.01 0.79 -14.60
CA VAL A 184 -32.06 -0.34 -14.63
C VAL A 184 -30.62 0.16 -14.51
N ALA A 185 -30.29 1.27 -15.18
CA ALA A 185 -28.99 1.93 -15.07
C ALA A 185 -28.72 2.46 -13.65
N ALA A 186 -29.73 3.05 -13.00
CA ALA A 186 -29.65 3.52 -11.62
C ALA A 186 -29.41 2.37 -10.62
N ALA A 187 -30.13 1.26 -10.78
CA ALA A 187 -29.98 0.08 -9.93
C ALA A 187 -28.59 -0.57 -10.08
N ALA A 188 -28.04 -0.61 -11.30
CA ALA A 188 -26.69 -1.07 -11.55
C ALA A 188 -25.64 -0.16 -10.90
N ALA A 189 -25.79 1.17 -11.04
CA ALA A 189 -24.91 2.14 -10.42
C ALA A 189 -24.89 2.00 -8.89
N PHE A 190 -26.06 1.89 -8.26
CA PHE A 190 -26.17 1.68 -6.81
C PHE A 190 -25.47 0.38 -6.36
N ARG A 191 -25.68 -0.72 -7.08
CA ARG A 191 -25.05 -2.01 -6.77
C ARG A 191 -23.53 -1.92 -6.81
N ASP A 192 -22.97 -1.19 -7.76
CA ASP A 192 -21.53 -0.99 -7.86
C ASP A 192 -20.96 -0.14 -6.72
N VAL A 193 -21.66 0.94 -6.31
CA VAL A 193 -21.27 1.75 -5.14
C VAL A 193 -21.28 0.91 -3.88
N ARG A 194 -22.37 0.16 -3.67
CA ARG A 194 -22.57 -0.69 -2.50
C ARG A 194 -21.50 -1.77 -2.40
N ASN A 195 -21.18 -2.43 -3.51
CA ASN A 195 -20.14 -3.46 -3.53
C ASN A 195 -18.76 -2.85 -3.20
N GLY A 196 -18.45 -1.64 -3.69
CA GLY A 196 -17.24 -0.92 -3.28
C GLY A 196 -17.21 -0.61 -1.79
N ALA A 197 -18.31 -0.08 -1.24
CA ALA A 197 -18.46 0.21 0.19
C ALA A 197 -18.28 -1.04 1.06
N LEU A 198 -18.87 -2.18 0.66
CA LEU A 198 -18.75 -3.44 1.39
C LEU A 198 -17.32 -4.00 1.35
N THR A 199 -16.63 -3.92 0.22
CA THR A 199 -15.22 -4.37 0.14
C THR A 199 -14.30 -3.48 0.99
N PHE A 200 -14.55 -2.17 1.01
CA PHE A 200 -13.85 -1.24 1.90
C PHE A 200 -14.09 -1.60 3.37
N LEU A 201 -15.36 -1.77 3.78
CA LEU A 201 -15.72 -2.16 5.14
C LEU A 201 -15.08 -3.50 5.54
N ALA A 202 -15.11 -4.50 4.67
CA ALA A 202 -14.50 -5.80 4.93
C ALA A 202 -12.98 -5.68 5.17
N GLY A 203 -12.29 -4.87 4.38
CA GLY A 203 -10.86 -4.57 4.60
C GLY A 203 -10.61 -3.91 5.95
N CYS A 204 -11.45 -2.94 6.34
CA CYS A 204 -11.36 -2.29 7.65
C CYS A 204 -11.64 -3.25 8.81
N ILE A 205 -12.65 -4.13 8.70
CA ILE A 205 -12.99 -5.11 9.74
C ILE A 205 -11.87 -6.14 9.92
N VAL A 206 -11.29 -6.65 8.83
CA VAL A 206 -10.16 -7.59 8.91
C VAL A 206 -8.95 -6.93 9.59
N THR A 207 -8.66 -5.68 9.22
CA THR A 207 -7.56 -4.92 9.83
C THR A 207 -7.82 -4.69 11.32
N PHE A 208 -9.03 -4.25 11.68
CA PHE A 208 -9.45 -4.07 13.07
C PHE A 208 -9.39 -5.37 13.87
N GLY A 209 -9.94 -6.46 13.33
CA GLY A 209 -9.98 -7.75 14.02
C GLY A 209 -8.59 -8.34 14.24
N THR A 210 -7.70 -8.26 13.24
CA THR A 210 -6.31 -8.70 13.41
C THR A 210 -5.55 -7.81 14.39
N TYR A 211 -5.80 -6.50 14.39
CA TYR A 211 -5.21 -5.58 15.37
C TYR A 211 -5.65 -5.88 16.80
N ALA A 212 -6.96 -6.12 17.01
CA ALA A 212 -7.51 -6.39 18.33
C ALA A 212 -7.15 -7.79 18.87
N LEU A 213 -7.05 -8.80 17.99
CA LEU A 213 -6.84 -10.19 18.39
C LEU A 213 -5.37 -10.62 18.38
N LEU A 214 -4.52 -9.95 17.61
CA LEU A 214 -3.10 -10.29 17.41
C LEU A 214 -2.20 -9.07 17.65
N PRO A 215 -2.11 -8.56 18.89
CA PRO A 215 -1.24 -7.44 19.21
C PRO A 215 0.21 -7.76 18.83
N GLY A 216 0.85 -6.83 18.10
CA GLY A 216 2.22 -6.98 17.59
C GLY A 216 2.38 -7.84 16.32
N ARG A 217 1.31 -8.45 15.78
CA ARG A 217 1.35 -9.27 14.55
C ARG A 217 0.08 -9.08 13.71
N TYR A 218 -0.36 -7.84 13.56
CA TYR A 218 -1.60 -7.54 12.85
C TYR A 218 -1.39 -7.39 11.35
N PHE A 219 -2.43 -7.64 10.57
CA PHE A 219 -2.38 -7.61 9.11
C PHE A 219 -3.26 -6.49 8.58
N ILE A 220 -2.65 -5.54 7.86
CA ILE A 220 -3.39 -4.46 7.22
C ILE A 220 -3.86 -4.93 5.84
N ALA A 221 -5.17 -5.03 5.66
CA ALA A 221 -5.78 -5.46 4.41
C ALA A 221 -5.81 -4.35 3.34
N TRP A 222 -4.68 -3.69 3.09
CA TRP A 222 -4.55 -2.55 2.16
C TRP A 222 -5.15 -2.81 0.79
N GLY A 223 -4.95 -4.03 0.25
CA GLY A 223 -5.52 -4.42 -1.04
C GLY A 223 -7.05 -4.28 -1.07
N ALA A 224 -7.75 -4.75 -0.03
CA ALA A 224 -9.20 -4.65 0.06
C ALA A 224 -9.68 -3.22 0.33
N VAL A 225 -8.99 -2.49 1.22
CA VAL A 225 -9.31 -1.09 1.57
C VAL A 225 -9.19 -0.18 0.34
N ILE A 226 -8.04 -0.21 -0.35
CA ILE A 226 -7.79 0.64 -1.52
C ILE A 226 -8.71 0.26 -2.67
N TYR A 227 -8.85 -1.05 -2.96
CA TYR A 227 -9.73 -1.51 -4.02
C TYR A 227 -11.19 -1.11 -3.76
N GLY A 228 -11.67 -1.32 -2.53
CA GLY A 228 -13.00 -0.94 -2.08
C GLY A 228 -13.25 0.56 -2.22
N LEU A 229 -12.31 1.39 -1.77
CA LEU A 229 -12.41 2.85 -1.83
C LEU A 229 -12.41 3.38 -3.27
N VAL A 230 -11.55 2.86 -4.14
CA VAL A 230 -11.54 3.21 -5.57
C VAL A 230 -12.87 2.85 -6.23
N ARG A 231 -13.42 1.67 -5.92
CA ARG A 231 -14.72 1.23 -6.46
C ARG A 231 -15.87 2.05 -5.90
N LEU A 232 -15.85 2.38 -4.61
CA LEU A 232 -16.83 3.23 -3.93
C LEU A 232 -16.88 4.62 -4.57
N VAL A 233 -15.74 5.29 -4.74
CA VAL A 233 -15.67 6.64 -5.35
C VAL A 233 -16.16 6.63 -6.79
N ARG A 234 -15.77 5.62 -7.57
CA ARG A 234 -16.24 5.46 -8.96
C ARG A 234 -17.75 5.23 -9.03
N GLY A 235 -18.25 4.29 -8.23
CA GLY A 235 -19.68 4.01 -8.15
C GLY A 235 -20.46 5.25 -7.72
N ALA A 236 -20.02 5.93 -6.67
CA ALA A 236 -20.67 7.13 -6.14
C ALA A 236 -20.78 8.23 -7.21
N ARG A 237 -19.72 8.47 -8.00
CA ARG A 237 -19.76 9.44 -9.11
C ARG A 237 -20.78 9.08 -10.18
N VAL A 238 -20.97 7.79 -10.48
CA VAL A 238 -21.98 7.34 -11.45
C VAL A 238 -23.38 7.46 -10.84
N TYR A 239 -23.57 7.03 -9.60
CA TYR A 239 -24.84 7.10 -8.89
C TYR A 239 -25.33 8.55 -8.68
N LEU A 240 -24.42 9.49 -8.41
CA LEU A 240 -24.75 10.91 -8.25
C LEU A 240 -25.18 11.61 -9.55
N LYS A 241 -24.80 11.05 -10.72
CA LYS A 241 -25.23 11.55 -12.04
C LYS A 241 -26.61 11.07 -12.47
N VAL A 242 -27.19 10.10 -11.75
CA VAL A 242 -28.55 9.60 -11.99
C VAL A 242 -29.57 10.68 -11.56
N PRO A 243 -30.64 10.94 -12.34
CA PRO A 243 -31.71 11.86 -11.97
C PRO A 243 -32.27 11.57 -10.57
N ALA A 244 -32.64 12.62 -9.83
CA ALA A 244 -33.05 12.53 -8.43
C ALA A 244 -34.27 11.62 -8.20
N GLU A 245 -35.21 11.62 -9.13
CA GLU A 245 -36.38 10.74 -9.21
C GLU A 245 -36.05 9.23 -9.11
N HIS A 246 -34.84 8.83 -9.52
CA HIS A 246 -34.39 7.43 -9.49
C HIS A 246 -33.45 7.12 -8.31
N ARG A 247 -33.10 8.11 -7.47
CA ARG A 247 -32.25 7.94 -6.28
C ARG A 247 -33.11 7.78 -5.03
N ARG A 248 -33.06 6.60 -4.40
CA ARG A 248 -33.85 6.32 -3.19
C ARG A 248 -33.10 6.78 -1.94
N MET A 249 -33.78 7.47 -1.02
CA MET A 249 -33.17 7.93 0.24
C MET A 249 -32.59 6.77 1.08
N GLY A 250 -33.28 5.63 1.12
CA GLY A 250 -32.79 4.43 1.82
C GLY A 250 -31.46 3.88 1.28
N GLN A 251 -31.19 4.05 -0.03
CA GLN A 251 -29.92 3.66 -0.64
C GLN A 251 -28.77 4.57 -0.19
N ALA A 252 -29.03 5.88 -0.09
CA ALA A 252 -28.04 6.84 0.42
C ALA A 252 -27.71 6.59 1.90
N LEU A 253 -28.73 6.38 2.74
CA LEU A 253 -28.54 6.07 4.17
C LEU A 253 -27.72 4.78 4.37
N MET A 254 -28.01 3.74 3.59
CA MET A 254 -27.24 2.49 3.64
C MET A 254 -25.75 2.71 3.31
N LEU A 255 -25.45 3.50 2.28
CA LEU A 255 -24.06 3.78 1.90
C LEU A 255 -23.33 4.57 2.99
N VAL A 256 -23.99 5.58 3.57
CA VAL A 256 -23.43 6.35 4.71
C VAL A 256 -23.13 5.42 5.89
N ALA A 257 -24.05 4.51 6.23
CA ALA A 257 -23.85 3.56 7.32
C ALA A 257 -22.65 2.63 7.09
N ILE A 258 -22.51 2.05 5.89
CA ILE A 258 -21.40 1.13 5.55
C ILE A 258 -20.06 1.87 5.58
N VAL A 259 -20.00 3.05 4.97
CA VAL A 259 -18.77 3.86 4.93
C VAL A 259 -18.40 4.36 6.32
N GLY A 260 -19.38 4.85 7.09
CA GLY A 260 -19.19 5.28 8.47
C GLY A 260 -18.64 4.16 9.36
N ALA A 261 -19.18 2.95 9.25
CA ALA A 261 -18.65 1.78 9.97
C ALA A 261 -17.20 1.46 9.57
N GLY A 262 -16.85 1.58 8.28
CA GLY A 262 -15.49 1.35 7.80
C GLY A 262 -14.51 2.42 8.27
N ILE A 263 -14.93 3.69 8.33
CA ILE A 263 -14.13 4.80 8.88
C ILE A 263 -13.93 4.62 10.38
N PHE A 264 -14.96 4.23 11.13
CA PHE A 264 -14.83 3.97 12.56
C PHE A 264 -13.83 2.85 12.85
N ALA A 265 -13.99 1.70 12.17
CA ALA A 265 -13.11 0.55 12.35
C ALA A 265 -11.66 0.84 11.93
N GLY A 266 -11.45 1.45 10.76
CA GLY A 266 -10.11 1.80 10.27
C GLY A 266 -9.46 2.96 11.05
N GLY A 267 -10.25 3.98 11.39
CA GLY A 267 -9.80 5.16 12.13
C GLY A 267 -9.34 4.81 13.55
N TRP A 268 -10.05 3.93 14.23
CA TRP A 268 -9.65 3.44 15.56
C TRP A 268 -8.26 2.80 15.56
N VAL A 269 -7.95 1.97 14.57
CA VAL A 269 -6.63 1.32 14.44
C VAL A 269 -5.54 2.38 14.25
N VAL A 270 -5.75 3.32 13.32
CA VAL A 270 -4.78 4.39 13.04
C VAL A 270 -4.53 5.26 14.27
N THR A 271 -5.57 5.65 15.01
CA THR A 271 -5.39 6.47 16.21
C THR A 271 -4.61 5.76 17.31
N ASN A 272 -4.82 4.45 17.50
CA ASN A 272 -4.08 3.69 18.50
C ASN A 272 -2.63 3.46 18.09
N GLU A 273 -2.37 3.20 16.80
CA GLU A 273 -1.00 3.03 16.30
C GLU A 273 -0.20 4.34 16.40
N VAL A 274 -0.80 5.47 16.01
CA VAL A 274 -0.17 6.79 16.12
C VAL A 274 0.11 7.11 17.60
N ALA A 275 -0.80 6.79 18.51
CA ALA A 275 -0.57 6.97 19.94
C ALA A 275 0.58 6.10 20.44
N ALA A 276 0.63 4.81 20.05
CA ALA A 276 1.70 3.90 20.45
C ALA A 276 3.08 4.33 19.92
N VAL A 277 3.16 4.75 18.64
CA VAL A 277 4.40 5.27 18.05
C VAL A 277 4.82 6.59 18.71
N THR A 278 3.88 7.48 19.00
CA THR A 278 4.18 8.73 19.72
C THR A 278 4.75 8.44 21.10
N GLN A 279 4.13 7.54 21.87
CA GLN A 279 4.64 7.13 23.19
C GLN A 279 6.02 6.49 23.11
N ALA A 280 6.27 5.64 22.12
CA ALA A 280 7.58 5.02 21.93
C ALA A 280 8.68 6.07 21.63
N ASN A 281 8.38 7.06 20.79
CA ASN A 281 9.31 8.13 20.46
C ASN A 281 9.59 9.06 21.65
N GLU A 282 8.55 9.40 22.42
CA GLU A 282 8.71 10.19 23.65
C GLU A 282 9.57 9.45 24.68
N PHE A 283 9.35 8.14 24.85
CA PHE A 283 10.12 7.33 25.76
C PHE A 283 11.59 7.20 25.33
N ASP A 284 11.88 7.01 24.04
CA ASP A 284 13.25 6.93 23.52
C ASP A 284 14.03 8.25 23.70
N ALA A 285 13.35 9.38 23.46
CA ALA A 285 13.92 10.71 23.74
C ALA A 285 14.20 10.92 25.24
N ALA A 286 13.31 10.43 26.11
CA ALA A 286 13.49 10.48 27.55
C ALA A 286 14.65 9.59 28.03
N LEU A 287 14.78 8.36 27.48
CA LEU A 287 15.91 7.47 27.76
C LEU A 287 17.25 8.10 27.34
N THR A 288 17.30 8.69 26.15
CA THR A 288 18.50 9.38 25.65
C THR A 288 18.91 10.53 26.58
N SER A 289 17.95 11.35 27.00
CA SER A 289 18.18 12.47 27.92
C SER A 289 18.63 11.99 29.30
N ALA A 290 17.97 10.95 29.83
CA ALA A 290 18.33 10.35 31.10
C ALA A 290 19.73 9.74 31.10
N ALA A 291 20.13 9.07 30.00
CA ALA A 291 21.46 8.51 29.82
C ALA A 291 22.56 9.60 29.80
N GLN A 292 22.29 10.77 29.24
CA GLN A 292 23.22 11.91 29.29
C GLN A 292 23.45 12.38 30.74
N PHE A 293 22.37 12.58 31.50
CA PHE A 293 22.47 12.97 32.91
C PHE A 293 23.12 11.89 33.78
N GLN A 294 22.82 10.61 33.53
CA GLN A 294 23.49 9.48 34.18
C GLN A 294 24.99 9.50 33.90
N THR A 295 25.39 9.69 32.64
CA THR A 295 26.82 9.74 32.25
C THR A 295 27.55 10.90 32.94
N GLN A 296 26.92 12.07 33.00
CA GLN A 296 27.46 13.22 33.72
C GLN A 296 27.62 12.93 35.22
N GLY A 297 26.59 12.41 35.88
CA GLY A 297 26.62 12.07 37.30
C GLY A 297 27.61 10.95 37.63
N ALA A 298 27.70 9.91 36.79
CA ALA A 298 28.62 8.80 36.95
C ALA A 298 30.09 9.21 36.78
N ARG A 299 30.38 10.12 35.83
CA ARG A 299 31.72 10.68 35.67
C ARG A 299 32.13 11.47 36.91
N LEU A 300 31.28 12.41 37.35
CA LEU A 300 31.58 13.23 38.53
C LEU A 300 31.72 12.37 39.80
N PHE A 301 30.85 11.37 39.99
CA PHE A 301 30.97 10.44 41.10
C PHE A 301 32.33 9.73 41.09
N ARG A 302 32.75 9.20 39.93
CA ARG A 302 34.05 8.53 39.79
C ARG A 302 35.20 9.48 40.09
N ASP A 303 35.12 10.71 39.61
CA ASP A 303 36.15 11.72 39.84
C ASP A 303 36.28 12.06 41.33
N VAL A 304 35.15 12.16 42.06
CA VAL A 304 35.15 12.36 43.52
C VAL A 304 35.74 11.15 44.24
N MET A 305 35.33 9.94 43.88
CA MET A 305 35.79 8.70 44.54
C MET A 305 37.29 8.40 44.31
N ASN A 306 37.91 9.02 43.29
CA ASN A 306 39.32 8.85 42.98
C ASN A 306 40.24 9.90 43.63
N ARG A 307 39.68 10.88 44.37
CA ARG A 307 40.48 11.91 45.05
C ARG A 307 41.06 11.38 46.36
N ASP A 308 42.23 11.91 46.73
CA ASP A 308 42.87 11.59 48.00
C ASP A 308 42.24 12.40 49.15
N GLY A 309 41.57 11.70 50.05
CA GLY A 309 40.88 12.30 51.19
C GLY A 309 39.54 12.94 50.83
N TRP A 310 38.79 13.37 51.86
CA TRP A 310 37.46 13.96 51.71
C TRP A 310 37.45 15.43 52.10
N SER A 311 37.12 16.30 51.14
CA SER A 311 37.08 17.75 51.27
C SER A 311 35.63 18.29 51.24
N PRO A 312 35.42 19.56 51.65
CA PRO A 312 34.12 20.22 51.45
C PRO A 312 33.69 20.30 49.98
N GLN A 313 34.63 20.30 49.03
CA GLN A 313 34.32 20.29 47.60
C GLN A 313 33.73 18.95 47.17
N ASP A 314 34.21 17.83 47.72
CA ASP A 314 33.67 16.49 47.42
C ASP A 314 32.22 16.36 47.86
N ALA A 315 31.91 16.90 49.04
CA ALA A 315 30.54 17.00 49.52
C ALA A 315 29.66 17.86 48.58
N ALA A 316 30.19 18.96 48.04
CA ALA A 316 29.47 19.80 47.07
C ALA A 316 29.27 19.09 45.72
N ASP A 317 30.29 18.43 45.20
CA ASP A 317 30.24 17.66 43.96
C ASP A 317 29.25 16.49 44.07
N MET A 318 29.15 15.84 45.23
CA MET A 318 28.13 14.80 45.48
C MET A 318 26.69 15.35 45.42
N ARG A 319 26.45 16.61 45.76
CA ARG A 319 25.13 17.24 45.52
C ARG A 319 24.87 17.45 44.02
N GLN A 320 25.90 17.71 43.23
CA GLN A 320 25.76 17.78 41.77
C GLN A 320 25.53 16.39 41.14
N VAL A 321 26.16 15.34 41.70
CA VAL A 321 25.85 13.94 41.35
C VAL A 321 24.37 13.67 41.63
N ALA A 322 23.89 13.99 42.84
CA ALA A 322 22.49 13.85 43.23
C ALA A 322 21.55 14.62 42.28
N SER A 323 21.88 15.87 41.93
CA SER A 323 21.11 16.67 40.98
C SER A 323 21.05 16.06 39.58
N SER A 324 22.14 15.45 39.11
CA SER A 324 22.18 14.82 37.77
C SER A 324 21.30 13.57 37.72
N TYR A 325 21.40 12.68 38.70
CA TYR A 325 20.50 11.52 38.78
C TYR A 325 19.04 11.92 39.05
N GLY A 326 18.80 12.99 39.81
CA GLY A 326 17.46 13.55 40.02
C GLY A 326 16.81 13.99 38.70
N ARG A 327 17.54 14.74 37.87
CA ARG A 327 17.08 15.15 36.53
C ARG A 327 16.81 13.96 35.62
N ALA A 328 17.66 12.92 35.66
CA ALA A 328 17.42 11.69 34.92
C ALA A 328 16.10 11.00 35.33
N ALA A 329 15.83 10.92 36.65
CA ALA A 329 14.59 10.38 37.19
C ALA A 329 13.38 11.23 36.80
N ASP A 330 13.48 12.56 36.87
CA ASP A 330 12.39 13.48 36.56
C ASP A 330 11.96 13.38 35.09
N VAL A 331 12.93 13.35 34.16
CA VAL A 331 12.64 13.22 32.72
C VAL A 331 11.94 11.89 32.41
N LEU A 332 12.40 10.78 32.99
CA LEU A 332 11.73 9.49 32.81
C LEU A 332 10.34 9.47 33.45
N THR A 333 10.16 10.09 34.62
CA THR A 333 8.85 10.16 35.29
C THR A 333 7.82 10.93 34.47
N ALA A 334 8.26 12.00 33.79
CA ALA A 334 7.40 12.82 32.94
C ALA A 334 7.07 12.17 31.58
N SER A 335 7.79 11.11 31.18
CA SER A 335 7.61 10.48 29.87
C SER A 335 6.41 9.54 29.80
N SER A 336 5.69 9.60 28.67
CA SER A 336 4.74 8.54 28.31
C SER A 336 5.51 7.31 27.82
N VAL A 337 5.01 6.11 28.14
CA VAL A 337 5.69 4.85 27.81
C VAL A 337 4.65 3.80 27.40
N PRO A 338 4.94 2.96 26.40
CA PRO A 338 4.09 1.81 26.12
C PRO A 338 3.98 0.90 27.36
N ALA A 339 2.80 0.34 27.59
CA ALA A 339 2.50 -0.42 28.81
C ALA A 339 3.50 -1.56 29.09
N GLU A 340 4.01 -2.20 28.04
CA GLU A 340 5.00 -3.28 28.11
C GLU A 340 6.38 -2.84 28.65
N TYR A 341 6.72 -1.54 28.59
CA TYR A 341 7.97 -0.98 29.10
C TYR A 341 7.80 -0.16 30.40
N ALA A 342 6.58 -0.08 30.94
CA ALA A 342 6.33 0.66 32.18
C ALA A 342 7.20 0.16 33.36
N TRP A 343 7.36 -1.16 33.49
CA TRP A 343 8.22 -1.77 34.52
C TRP A 343 9.69 -1.34 34.39
N TYR A 344 10.18 -1.14 33.16
CA TYR A 344 11.56 -0.77 32.88
C TYR A 344 11.79 0.70 33.23
N ARG A 345 10.89 1.59 32.78
CA ARG A 345 10.90 3.00 33.18
C ARG A 345 10.85 3.16 34.70
N ASP A 346 9.92 2.50 35.37
CA ASP A 346 9.74 2.62 36.82
C ASP A 346 10.95 2.06 37.59
N GLY A 347 11.58 1.00 37.07
CA GLY A 347 12.83 0.45 37.56
C GLY A 347 13.99 1.45 37.46
N LEU A 348 14.15 2.11 36.31
CA LEU A 348 15.15 3.16 36.11
C LEU A 348 14.92 4.36 37.03
N VAL A 349 13.68 4.84 37.12
CA VAL A 349 13.32 5.96 38.02
C VAL A 349 13.69 5.61 39.47
N ARG A 350 13.31 4.43 39.95
CA ARG A 350 13.66 3.97 41.30
C ARG A 350 15.17 3.92 41.51
N ASN A 351 15.91 3.33 40.56
CA ASN A 351 17.37 3.24 40.62
C ASN A 351 18.02 4.63 40.69
N TYR A 352 17.56 5.58 39.88
CA TYR A 352 18.07 6.94 39.89
C TYR A 352 17.72 7.69 41.18
N ARG A 353 16.51 7.52 41.73
CA ARG A 353 16.17 8.12 43.04
C ARG A 353 17.04 7.57 44.16
N GLU A 354 17.32 6.27 44.15
CA GLU A 354 18.26 5.67 45.11
C GLU A 354 19.69 6.22 44.94
N ALA A 355 20.12 6.51 43.71
CA ALA A 355 21.39 7.20 43.46
C ALA A 355 21.41 8.62 44.05
N VAL A 356 20.29 9.36 43.97
CA VAL A 356 20.13 10.67 44.62
C VAL A 356 20.30 10.54 46.13
N ASP A 357 19.60 9.59 46.76
CA ASP A 357 19.64 9.40 48.20
C ASP A 357 21.05 9.05 48.69
N ILE A 358 21.73 8.11 48.01
CA ILE A 358 23.10 7.72 48.35
C ILE A 358 24.06 8.91 48.17
N ALA A 359 23.97 9.65 47.05
CA ALA A 359 24.82 10.82 46.80
C ALA A 359 24.57 11.94 47.82
N MET A 360 23.33 12.13 48.26
CA MET A 360 23.00 13.06 49.35
C MET A 360 23.58 12.62 50.69
N LEU A 361 23.62 11.31 50.98
CA LEU A 361 24.31 10.80 52.18
C LEU A 361 25.82 11.04 52.10
N PHE A 362 26.45 10.79 50.95
CA PHE A 362 27.86 11.15 50.73
C PHE A 362 28.09 12.64 50.97
N SER A 363 27.20 13.52 50.50
CA SER A 363 27.32 14.98 50.68
C SER A 363 27.30 15.48 52.14
N ARG A 364 26.98 14.60 53.09
CA ARG A 364 27.00 14.88 54.53
C ARG A 364 28.27 14.40 55.23
N LEU A 365 29.08 13.58 54.55
CA LEU A 365 30.36 13.14 55.07
C LEU A 365 31.34 14.31 55.14
N THR A 366 32.28 14.20 56.07
CA THR A 366 33.35 15.17 56.29
C THR A 366 34.70 14.44 56.37
N GLY A 367 35.80 15.19 56.37
CA GLY A 367 37.13 14.59 56.59
C GLY A 367 37.29 13.89 57.95
N ALA A 368 36.36 14.08 58.89
CA ALA A 368 36.33 13.40 60.18
C ALA A 368 35.45 12.13 60.18
N SER A 369 34.73 11.84 59.09
CA SER A 369 33.91 10.63 58.97
C SER A 369 34.78 9.37 58.94
N THR A 370 34.26 8.29 59.51
CA THR A 370 35.00 7.03 59.66
C THR A 370 35.02 6.25 58.34
N GLN A 371 36.07 5.44 58.13
CA GLN A 371 36.17 4.57 56.95
C GLN A 371 34.95 3.65 56.80
N GLY A 372 34.39 3.15 57.90
CA GLY A 372 33.19 2.31 57.88
C GLY A 372 31.94 3.00 57.33
N GLU A 373 31.80 4.32 57.52
CA GLU A 373 30.71 5.11 56.92
C GLU A 373 30.88 5.21 55.39
N PHE A 374 32.11 5.44 54.92
CA PHE A 374 32.44 5.44 53.49
C PHE A 374 32.20 4.08 52.83
N ASP A 375 32.66 3.01 53.47
CA ASP A 375 32.52 1.64 52.97
C ASP A 375 31.03 1.25 52.88
N ALA A 376 30.22 1.63 53.86
CA ALA A 376 28.78 1.36 53.86
C ALA A 376 28.05 2.05 52.69
N LEU A 377 28.37 3.32 52.40
CA LEU A 377 27.77 4.02 51.26
C LEU A 377 28.28 3.50 49.91
N THR A 378 29.55 3.13 49.83
CA THR A 378 30.15 2.51 48.63
C THR A 378 29.51 1.15 48.32
N ALA A 379 29.23 0.36 49.36
CA ALA A 379 28.51 -0.90 49.24
C ALA A 379 27.08 -0.69 48.72
N LYS A 380 26.35 0.31 49.26
CA LYS A 380 25.01 0.69 48.75
C LYS A 380 25.05 1.11 47.28
N TRP A 381 26.01 1.96 46.90
CA TRP A 381 26.19 2.38 45.51
C TRP A 381 26.44 1.18 44.58
N SER A 382 27.29 0.25 45.00
CA SER A 382 27.62 -0.95 44.23
C SER A 382 26.42 -1.88 44.08
N ALA A 383 25.64 -2.07 45.14
CA ALA A 383 24.39 -2.85 45.08
C ALA A 383 23.41 -2.25 44.07
N ARG A 384 23.20 -0.92 44.11
CA ARG A 384 22.35 -0.21 43.15
C ARG A 384 22.80 -0.39 41.69
N VAL A 385 24.11 -0.35 41.43
CA VAL A 385 24.67 -0.60 40.08
C VAL A 385 24.39 -2.03 39.62
N LYS A 386 24.49 -3.01 40.52
CA LYS A 386 24.16 -4.40 40.22
C LYS A 386 22.68 -4.56 39.86
N ASP A 387 21.78 -3.91 40.60
CA ASP A 387 20.34 -3.94 40.34
C ASP A 387 20.00 -3.31 38.98
N LEU A 388 20.69 -2.23 38.60
CA LEU A 388 20.57 -1.64 37.26
C LEU A 388 20.99 -2.64 36.17
N GLY A 389 22.09 -3.36 36.39
CA GLY A 389 22.55 -4.41 35.47
C GLY A 389 21.54 -5.55 35.31
N GLN A 390 20.86 -5.95 36.39
CA GLN A 390 19.77 -6.93 36.32
C GLN A 390 18.55 -6.42 35.55
N LEU A 391 18.21 -5.13 35.72
CA LEU A 391 17.14 -4.49 34.98
C LEU A 391 17.42 -4.49 33.47
N GLN A 392 18.66 -4.17 33.08
CA GLN A 392 19.12 -4.21 31.70
C GLN A 392 19.11 -5.63 31.12
N ALA A 393 19.62 -6.62 31.86
CA ALA A 393 19.60 -8.02 31.43
C ALA A 393 18.17 -8.54 31.21
N ARG A 394 17.21 -8.10 32.05
CA ARG A 394 15.79 -8.43 31.86
C ARG A 394 15.21 -7.79 30.60
N LEU A 395 15.64 -6.58 30.24
CA LEU A 395 15.22 -5.92 29.00
C LEU A 395 15.76 -6.67 27.78
N GLU A 396 17.04 -7.02 27.79
CA GLU A 396 17.69 -7.75 26.69
C GLU A 396 17.13 -9.16 26.48
N ALA A 397 16.61 -9.79 27.54
CA ALA A 397 15.95 -11.09 27.47
C ALA A 397 14.53 -11.02 26.88
N GLN A 398 13.94 -9.82 26.70
CA GLN A 398 12.63 -9.69 26.07
C GLN A 398 12.72 -10.08 24.59
N PRO A 399 11.81 -10.93 24.07
CA PRO A 399 11.78 -11.23 22.65
C PRO A 399 11.53 -9.93 21.88
N THR A 400 12.46 -9.57 20.99
CA THR A 400 12.29 -8.41 20.12
C THR A 400 11.01 -8.61 19.31
N PRO A 401 10.02 -7.72 19.39
CA PRO A 401 8.84 -7.83 18.55
C PRO A 401 9.32 -7.81 17.10
N SER A 402 8.90 -8.80 16.31
CA SER A 402 9.10 -8.77 14.87
C SER A 402 8.36 -7.54 14.33
N ARG A 403 9.09 -6.44 14.12
CA ARG A 403 8.57 -5.21 13.52
C ARG A 403 8.17 -5.43 12.07
#